data_AF-A0A1S1R8X5-F1
#
_entry.id   AF-A0A1S1R8X5-F1
#
_cell.length_a   1.000
_cell.length_b   1.000
_cell.length_c   1.000
_cell.angle_alpha   90.00
_cell.angle_beta   90.00
_cell.angle_gamma   90.00
#
_symmetry.space_group_name_H-M   'P 1'
#
loop_
_entity.id
_entity.type
_entity.pdbx_description
1 polymer ?
#
loop_
_entity_poly.entity_id
_entity_poly.type
_entity_poly.pdbx_seq_one_letter_code
_entity_poly.pdbx_strand_id
1 'polypeptide(L)'
;MLRLPFLNARFEIPHPSGEPMHLGPMTLPSPGKTAYYAGLGLLAVTEVIEWPVVAAIAAGTYVAQHTGTPRGDQLRAEQARHGQREPATVSS
;
A
#
# COMPACT_ATOMS: atom_id res chain seq x y z
N MET A 1 5.65 -0.46 -55.40
CA MET A 1 4.43 -0.47 -54.57
C MET A 1 4.10 -1.92 -54.23
N LEU A 2 4.35 -2.34 -52.98
CA LEU A 2 3.99 -3.68 -52.49
C LEU A 2 3.13 -3.51 -51.23
N ARG A 3 1.85 -3.88 -51.33
CA ARG A 3 0.84 -3.76 -50.26
C ARG A 3 0.75 -5.10 -49.54
N LEU A 4 1.10 -5.11 -48.25
CA LEU A 4 1.13 -6.33 -47.43
C LEU A 4 -0.29 -6.66 -46.90
N PRO A 5 -0.82 -7.88 -47.10
CA PRO A 5 -2.15 -8.31 -46.64
C PRO A 5 -2.18 -8.94 -45.23
N PHE A 6 -1.23 -8.64 -44.35
CA PHE A 6 -1.08 -9.34 -43.06
C PHE A 6 -1.56 -8.56 -41.82
N LEU A 7 -2.01 -7.31 -41.99
CA LEU A 7 -2.46 -6.48 -40.87
C LEU A 7 -3.99 -6.44 -40.76
N ASN A 8 -4.63 -7.60 -40.92
CA ASN A 8 -6.01 -7.84 -40.50
C ASN A 8 -6.00 -8.90 -39.41
N ALA A 9 -5.19 -8.70 -38.37
CA ALA A 9 -5.48 -9.29 -37.07
C ALA A 9 -6.77 -8.60 -36.57
N ARG A 10 -7.90 -9.02 -37.14
CA ARG A 10 -9.21 -8.68 -36.65
C ARG A 10 -9.30 -9.33 -35.29
N PHE A 11 -9.02 -8.54 -34.26
CA PHE A 11 -9.37 -8.84 -32.89
C PHE A 11 -10.90 -8.91 -32.85
N GLU A 12 -11.44 -10.06 -33.25
CA GLU A 12 -12.80 -10.45 -32.97
C GLU A 12 -12.81 -10.80 -31.49
N ILE A 13 -12.80 -9.75 -30.66
CA ILE A 13 -12.95 -9.84 -29.21
C ILE A 13 -14.32 -10.48 -29.02
N PRO A 14 -14.42 -11.73 -28.56
CA PRO A 14 -15.71 -12.30 -28.19
C PRO A 14 -16.20 -11.39 -27.07
N HIS A 15 -17.27 -10.63 -27.31
CA HIS A 15 -17.84 -9.76 -26.29
C HIS A 15 -18.45 -10.68 -25.23
N PRO A 16 -17.82 -10.89 -24.06
CA PRO A 16 -18.50 -11.65 -23.03
C PRO A 16 -19.71 -10.82 -22.63
N SER A 17 -20.90 -11.34 -22.86
CA SER A 17 -22.17 -10.81 -22.35
C SER A 17 -22.22 -11.01 -20.83
N GLY A 18 -21.27 -10.40 -20.13
CA GLY A 18 -21.31 -10.20 -18.69
C GLY A 18 -21.96 -8.86 -18.48
N GLU A 19 -23.21 -8.89 -18.01
CA GLU A 19 -23.98 -7.71 -17.64
C GLU A 19 -23.09 -6.67 -16.93
N PRO A 20 -23.05 -5.42 -17.41
CA PRO A 20 -22.28 -4.37 -16.79
C PRO A 20 -22.83 -4.12 -15.39
N MET A 21 -22.04 -4.46 -14.37
CA MET A 21 -22.37 -4.15 -13.00
C MET A 21 -22.00 -2.70 -12.74
N HIS A 22 -23.01 -1.84 -12.60
CA HIS A 22 -22.81 -0.46 -12.19
C HIS A 22 -22.42 -0.42 -10.71
N LEU A 23 -21.22 0.09 -10.42
CA LEU A 23 -20.80 0.48 -9.08
C LEU A 23 -20.75 2.01 -9.06
N GLY A 24 -21.90 2.62 -8.75
CA GLY A 24 -22.06 4.08 -8.77
C GLY A 24 -22.02 4.64 -10.21
N PRO A 25 -21.46 5.85 -10.44
CA PRO A 25 -21.42 6.48 -11.76
C PRO A 25 -20.42 5.83 -12.73
N MET A 26 -19.67 4.81 -12.30
CA MET A 26 -18.71 4.10 -13.14
C MET A 26 -19.32 2.80 -13.68
N THR A 27 -19.44 2.73 -15.00
CA THR A 27 -19.67 1.51 -15.78
C THR A 27 -18.44 0.62 -15.68
N LEU A 28 -18.36 -0.20 -14.62
CA LEU A 28 -17.29 -1.18 -14.55
C LEU A 28 -17.59 -2.31 -15.55
N PRO A 29 -16.60 -2.70 -16.37
CA PRO A 29 -16.75 -3.90 -17.21
C PRO A 29 -17.00 -5.10 -16.30
N SER A 30 -17.83 -6.05 -16.76
CA SER A 30 -18.24 -7.30 -16.11
C SER A 30 -17.42 -7.69 -14.85
N PRO A 31 -18.05 -8.06 -13.71
CA PRO A 31 -17.38 -8.34 -12.44
C PRO A 31 -16.09 -9.19 -12.53
N GLY A 32 -16.02 -10.13 -13.48
CA GLY A 32 -14.83 -10.92 -13.75
C GLY A 32 -13.61 -10.11 -14.23
N LYS A 33 -13.81 -9.07 -15.06
CA LYS A 33 -12.74 -8.16 -15.51
C LYS A 33 -12.22 -7.29 -14.37
N THR A 34 -13.10 -6.79 -13.52
CA THR A 34 -12.70 -6.03 -12.33
C THR A 34 -11.88 -6.88 -11.38
N ALA A 35 -12.33 -8.11 -11.08
CA ALA A 35 -11.58 -9.05 -10.26
C ALA A 35 -10.22 -9.40 -10.88
N TYR A 36 -10.17 -9.59 -12.21
CA TYR A 36 -8.93 -9.85 -12.94
C TYR A 36 -7.94 -8.69 -12.85
N TYR A 37 -8.39 -7.45 -13.09
CA TYR A 37 -7.53 -6.26 -12.99
C TYR A 37 -7.15 -5.92 -11.54
N ALA A 38 -8.04 -6.14 -10.59
CA ALA A 38 -7.74 -5.98 -9.17
C ALA A 38 -6.69 -7.00 -8.71
N GLY A 39 -6.84 -8.26 -9.11
CA GLY A 39 -5.87 -9.31 -8.85
C GLY A 39 -4.51 -9.01 -9.48
N LEU A 40 -4.49 -8.57 -10.74
CA LEU A 40 -3.26 -8.12 -11.42
C LEU A 40 -2.63 -6.90 -10.75
N GLY A 41 -3.43 -5.92 -10.34
CA GLY A 41 -2.94 -4.73 -9.66
C GLY A 41 -2.31 -5.07 -8.32
N LEU A 42 -2.95 -5.96 -7.55
CA LEU A 42 -2.39 -6.45 -6.29
C LEU A 42 -1.10 -7.25 -6.54
N LEU A 43 -1.09 -8.17 -7.50
CA LEU A 43 0.12 -8.91 -7.87
C LEU A 43 1.23 -7.98 -8.33
N ALA A 44 0.94 -6.98 -9.15
CA ALA A 44 1.93 -6.02 -9.63
C ALA A 44 2.51 -5.18 -8.48
N VAL A 45 1.67 -4.65 -7.59
CA VAL A 45 2.17 -3.90 -6.41
C VAL A 45 2.96 -4.81 -5.47
N THR A 46 2.58 -6.09 -5.36
CA THR A 46 3.25 -7.07 -4.50
C THR A 46 4.56 -7.60 -5.10
N GLU A 47 4.64 -7.79 -6.43
CA GLU A 47 5.86 -8.22 -7.15
C GLU A 47 6.85 -7.07 -7.35
N VAL A 48 6.40 -5.81 -7.36
CA VAL A 48 7.28 -4.63 -7.35
C VAL A 48 7.86 -4.49 -5.93
N ILE A 49 8.78 -5.39 -5.57
CA ILE A 49 9.38 -5.46 -4.24
C ILE A 49 10.50 -4.41 -4.14
N GLU A 50 10.18 -3.30 -3.48
CA GLU A 50 11.03 -2.54 -2.54
C GLU A 50 10.15 -1.45 -1.89
N TRP A 51 9.38 -0.76 -2.72
CA TRP A 51 8.51 0.35 -2.31
C TRP A 51 7.28 -0.02 -1.45
N PRO A 52 6.62 -1.22 -1.51
CA PRO A 52 5.41 -1.45 -0.73
C PRO A 52 5.76 -1.76 0.73
N VAL A 53 6.93 -2.37 0.95
CA VAL A 53 7.50 -2.61 2.27
C VAL A 53 7.85 -1.29 2.94
N VAL A 54 8.51 -0.37 2.22
CA VAL A 54 8.78 1.00 2.71
C VAL A 54 7.46 1.72 3.04
N ALA A 55 6.45 1.64 2.18
CA ALA A 55 5.15 2.24 2.42
C ALA A 55 4.43 1.65 3.64
N ALA A 56 4.48 0.32 3.82
CA ALA A 56 3.87 -0.36 4.97
C ALA A 56 4.55 0.04 6.28
N ILE A 57 5.89 0.12 6.29
CA ILE A 57 6.66 0.57 7.45
C ILE A 57 6.34 2.05 7.76
N ALA A 58 6.32 2.91 6.74
CA ALA A 58 5.99 4.32 6.90
C ALA A 58 4.56 4.52 7.42
N ALA A 59 3.59 3.79 6.87
CA ALA A 59 2.20 3.82 7.32
C ALA A 59 2.06 3.33 8.76
N GLY A 60 2.71 2.22 9.11
CA GLY A 60 2.72 1.70 10.48
C GLY A 60 3.34 2.68 11.46
N THR A 61 4.44 3.33 11.07
CA THR A 61 5.10 4.38 11.87
C THR A 61 4.19 5.60 12.05
N TYR A 62 3.55 6.07 10.98
CA TYR A 62 2.61 7.18 11.03
C TYR A 62 1.43 6.87 11.97
N VAL A 63 0.82 5.69 11.83
CA VAL A 63 -0.28 5.25 12.71
C VAL A 63 0.20 5.10 14.15
N ALA A 64 1.39 4.56 14.39
CA ALA A 64 1.96 4.45 15.74
C ALA A 64 2.31 5.81 16.34
N GLN A 65 2.66 6.82 15.54
CA GLN A 65 2.86 8.19 16.01
C GLN A 65 1.54 8.90 16.29
N HIS A 66 0.50 8.67 15.47
CA HIS A 66 -0.80 9.31 15.61
C HIS A 66 -1.69 8.65 16.68
N THR A 67 -1.53 7.35 16.88
CA THR A 67 -2.25 6.55 17.90
C THR A 67 -1.38 6.29 19.13
N GLY A 68 -0.09 6.65 19.04
CA GLY A 68 0.94 6.56 20.08
C GLY A 68 0.54 7.38 21.28
N THR A 69 -0.16 6.69 22.16
CA THR A 69 -0.66 7.14 23.44
C THR A 69 0.39 7.97 24.21
N PRO A 70 0.01 9.03 24.96
CA PRO A 70 0.88 9.90 25.78
C PRO A 70 1.84 9.21 26.78
N ARG A 71 1.84 7.87 26.84
CA ARG A 71 2.59 7.03 27.77
C ARG A 71 4.10 6.95 27.44
N GLY A 72 4.48 7.14 26.18
CA GLY A 72 5.89 7.17 25.75
C GLY A 72 6.66 8.37 26.32
N ASP A 73 6.00 9.53 26.43
CA ASP A 73 6.59 10.74 27.00
C ASP A 73 6.89 10.57 28.49
N GLN A 74 6.03 9.84 29.21
CA GLN A 74 6.18 9.63 30.65
C GLN A 74 7.34 8.69 31.00
N LEU A 75 7.58 7.66 30.18
CA LEU A 75 8.74 6.77 30.34
C LEU A 75 10.05 7.51 30.05
N ARG A 76 10.06 8.38 29.05
CA ARG A 76 11.23 9.22 28.72
C ARG A 76 11.47 10.30 29.78
N ALA A 77 10.39 10.87 30.34
CA ALA A 77 10.44 11.83 31.45
C ALA A 77 10.89 11.18 32.76
N GLU A 78 10.48 9.95 33.05
CA GLU A 78 10.99 9.17 34.19
C GLU A 78 12.47 8.79 34.02
N GLN A 79 12.90 8.39 32.82
CA GLN A 79 14.30 8.09 32.54
C GLN A 79 15.20 9.31 32.71
N ALA A 80 14.76 10.49 32.25
CA ALA A 80 15.47 11.75 32.48
C ALA A 80 15.54 12.12 33.98
N ARG A 81 14.57 11.67 34.79
CA ARG A 81 14.57 11.86 36.25
C ARG A 81 15.43 10.82 36.98
N HIS A 82 15.51 9.59 36.47
CA HIS A 82 16.34 8.53 37.04
C HIS A 82 17.82 8.69 36.70
N GLY A 83 18.17 9.12 35.49
CA GLY A 83 19.56 9.40 35.10
C GLY A 83 20.17 10.61 35.82
N GLN A 84 19.35 11.47 36.42
CA GLN A 84 19.78 12.65 37.17
C GLN A 84 19.95 12.36 38.68
N ARG A 85 19.51 11.18 39.16
CA ARG A 85 19.63 10.76 40.56
C ARG A 85 20.74 9.70 40.71
N GLU A 86 21.99 10.15 40.60
CA GLU A 86 23.22 9.69 41.30
C GLU A 86 24.48 9.69 40.40
N PRO A 87 25.70 9.97 40.94
CA PRO A 87 26.08 10.06 42.35
C PRO A 87 26.79 11.38 42.70
N ALA A 88 26.15 12.23 43.50
CA ALA A 88 26.84 13.34 44.18
C ALA A 88 27.42 12.89 45.53
N THR A 89 28.00 11.69 45.58
CA THR A 89 28.86 11.24 46.69
C THR A 89 29.81 10.17 46.16
N VAL A 90 31.10 10.49 46.01
CA VAL A 90 32.30 9.63 46.21
C VAL A 90 33.52 10.31 45.54
N SER A 91 34.16 11.19 46.29
CA SER A 91 35.56 11.66 46.16
C SER A 91 35.78 12.55 47.38
N SER A 92 36.21 11.97 48.50
CA SER A 92 37.59 11.67 48.92
C SER A 92 38.37 12.90 49.36
#